data_AF-A0A224YNA6-F1
#
_entry.id   AF-A0A224YNA6-F1
#
_cell.length_a   1.000
_cell.length_b   1.000
_cell.length_c   1.000
_cell.angle_alpha   90.00
_cell.angle_beta   90.00
_cell.angle_gamma   90.00
#
_symmetry.space_group_name_H-M   'P 1'
#
loop_
_entity.id
_entity.type
_entity.pdbx_description
1 polymer ?
#
loop_
_entity_poly.entity_id
_entity_poly.type
_entity_poly.pdbx_seq_one_letter_code
_entity_poly.pdbx_strand_id
1 'polypeptide(L)'
;MLQTYGNITLRRTASTFLVLLLILPITCSQEPRLVYPTLLQERSSEGRLVVRVHDDLTLNLRKTSVAAPRLRVLKHERGQPVTVFYDGESINRDLYEDEIALATLTVTSNNSGVEMRGILGPDHRIEPVAVREKSDSGTIRHAIYKIEFKEMLDTTISQATDEDESMLSERTSSRSEVPAVVSIEVFFVLHESHHRHFVHHAYALWYVCVITNSANLRLASTYSPKIQLIVSGVELSQDESYVVRREGQIHDSPTLGSFKDYAQNKKNDYGNPDIVYLMIREDVYTVYRGYFTSAGLGIAYVAGVCISTYVGLGEDEAGLFTGVHTFTHETAHLLGASHDGNDPLLSMPGHPGSKGCPWDDGFLMSYVNKGPNHQEFSWCSAHQMQYVIRYRGPKCWKHNHIQNVVAHVYPGMAVTMTDFCMSLLEDKFNFTFKMAEILPTTCKVRCSYRRNAADRYSTSVWSDTETIFRSDDALDHMPCGTYKVCMKNVCTEQPHETRPQERDDHLMARLLN
;
A
#
# COMPACT_ATOMS: atom_id res chain seq x y z
N MET A 1 -98.10 6.96 17.17
CA MET A 1 -97.50 8.28 16.86
C MET A 1 -96.01 8.16 17.14
N LEU A 2 -95.26 7.71 16.14
CA LEU A 2 -93.79 7.75 16.02
C LEU A 2 -93.50 7.16 14.63
N GLN A 3 -93.04 8.01 13.72
CA GLN A 3 -92.61 7.67 12.38
C GLN A 3 -91.26 6.96 12.43
N THR A 4 -91.10 5.86 11.68
CA THR A 4 -89.82 5.48 11.09
C THR A 4 -90.08 4.90 9.69
N TYR A 5 -89.65 5.66 8.69
CA TYR A 5 -89.54 5.27 7.28
C TYR A 5 -88.11 4.80 7.00
N GLY A 6 -87.94 3.89 6.04
CA GLY A 6 -86.82 3.98 5.10
C GLY A 6 -85.89 2.78 4.98
N ASN A 7 -86.17 1.99 3.93
CA ASN A 7 -85.42 0.90 3.32
C ASN A 7 -83.88 0.93 3.37
N ILE A 8 -83.34 -0.30 3.53
CA ILE A 8 -81.93 -0.69 3.52
C ILE A 8 -81.36 -0.65 2.09
N THR A 9 -80.34 0.17 1.88
CA THR A 9 -79.46 0.15 0.69
C THR A 9 -78.11 -0.47 1.03
N LEU A 10 -77.87 -1.72 0.61
CA LEU A 10 -76.52 -2.30 0.57
C LEU A 10 -75.86 -1.97 -0.78
N ARG A 11 -75.00 -0.95 -0.77
CA ARG A 11 -74.11 -0.60 -1.89
C ARG A 11 -72.87 -1.48 -1.85
N ARG A 12 -72.53 -2.06 -3.01
CA ARG A 12 -71.25 -2.73 -3.30
C ARG A 12 -70.07 -1.84 -2.90
N THR A 13 -69.25 -2.29 -1.96
CA THR A 13 -67.90 -1.75 -1.76
C THR A 13 -66.93 -2.63 -2.54
N ALA A 14 -66.44 -2.11 -3.67
CA ALA A 14 -65.31 -2.69 -4.38
C ALA A 14 -64.06 -2.55 -3.51
N SER A 15 -63.52 -3.67 -3.05
CA SER A 15 -62.26 -3.70 -2.30
C SER A 15 -61.11 -3.64 -3.31
N THR A 16 -60.61 -2.44 -3.59
CA THR A 16 -59.36 -2.26 -4.33
C THR A 16 -58.19 -2.58 -3.40
N PHE A 17 -57.63 -3.78 -3.53
CA PHE A 17 -56.33 -4.10 -2.97
C PHE A 17 -55.26 -3.39 -3.80
N LEU A 18 -54.85 -2.19 -3.37
CA LEU A 18 -53.67 -1.52 -3.91
C LEU A 18 -52.45 -2.22 -3.30
N VAL A 19 -51.87 -3.17 -4.03
CA VAL A 19 -50.56 -3.73 -3.70
C VAL A 19 -49.54 -2.62 -3.92
N LEU A 20 -49.12 -1.97 -2.83
CA LEU A 20 -48.00 -1.06 -2.83
C LEU A 20 -46.73 -1.93 -3.03
N LEU A 21 -46.31 -2.10 -4.29
CA LEU A 21 -44.98 -2.58 -4.61
C LEU A 21 -44.00 -1.55 -4.06
N LEU A 22 -43.49 -1.79 -2.85
CA LEU A 22 -42.29 -1.16 -2.33
C LEU A 22 -41.16 -1.55 -3.28
N ILE A 23 -40.92 -0.72 -4.28
CA ILE A 23 -39.66 -0.71 -5.02
C ILE A 23 -38.63 -0.24 -4.00
N LEU A 24 -38.05 -1.19 -3.27
CA LEU A 24 -36.79 -0.95 -2.58
C LEU A 24 -35.85 -0.37 -3.65
N PRO A 25 -35.23 0.79 -3.44
CA PRO A 25 -34.16 1.22 -4.31
C PRO A 25 -33.07 0.16 -4.17
N ILE A 26 -33.03 -0.76 -5.11
CA ILE A 26 -31.82 -1.49 -5.40
C ILE A 26 -30.87 -0.37 -5.77
N THR A 27 -29.93 -0.05 -4.89
CA THR A 27 -28.72 0.66 -5.26
C THR A 27 -28.09 -0.17 -6.37
N CYS A 28 -28.47 0.14 -7.60
CA CYS A 28 -27.92 -0.44 -8.79
C CYS A 28 -26.46 0.02 -8.79
N SER A 29 -25.57 -0.86 -8.30
CA SER A 29 -24.14 -0.71 -8.53
C SER A 29 -24.00 -0.47 -10.02
N GLN A 30 -23.45 0.69 -10.41
CA GLN A 30 -23.33 1.04 -11.82
C GLN A 30 -22.60 -0.09 -12.52
N GLU A 31 -23.22 -0.65 -13.57
CA GLU A 31 -22.58 -1.72 -14.33
C GLU A 31 -21.22 -1.21 -14.85
N PRO A 32 -20.15 -2.00 -14.68
CA PRO A 32 -18.82 -1.57 -15.09
C PRO A 32 -18.77 -1.30 -16.59
N ARG A 33 -18.06 -0.25 -16.98
CA ARG A 33 -17.81 0.03 -18.41
C ARG A 33 -16.76 -0.96 -18.91
N LEU A 34 -17.16 -1.85 -19.80
CA LEU A 34 -16.24 -2.76 -20.48
C LEU A 34 -15.43 -2.03 -21.56
N VAL A 35 -14.13 -2.24 -21.57
CA VAL A 35 -13.19 -1.58 -22.50
C VAL A 35 -12.11 -2.54 -23.00
N TYR A 36 -11.45 -2.14 -24.09
CA TYR A 36 -10.38 -2.90 -24.74
C TYR A 36 -9.16 -1.98 -24.96
N PRO A 37 -8.34 -1.78 -23.92
CA PRO A 37 -7.19 -0.90 -24.00
C PRO A 37 -6.24 -1.32 -25.12
N THR A 38 -5.80 -0.34 -25.92
CA THR A 38 -4.91 -0.56 -27.06
C THR A 38 -3.69 0.32 -26.94
N LEU A 39 -2.50 -0.28 -27.07
CA LEU A 39 -1.25 0.46 -27.14
C LEU A 39 -1.16 1.13 -28.53
N LEU A 40 -1.14 2.46 -28.55
CA LEU A 40 -1.01 3.24 -29.79
C LEU A 40 0.45 3.50 -30.15
N GLN A 41 1.28 3.77 -29.14
CA GLN A 41 2.69 4.08 -29.34
C GLN A 41 3.52 3.65 -28.13
N GLU A 42 4.69 3.09 -28.41
CA GLU A 42 5.76 2.86 -27.44
C GLU A 42 6.97 3.72 -27.85
N ARG A 43 7.44 4.59 -26.96
CA ARG A 43 8.64 5.41 -27.18
C ARG A 43 9.76 4.87 -26.31
N SER A 44 10.52 3.93 -26.87
CA SER A 44 11.54 3.16 -26.16
C SER A 44 12.67 3.98 -25.54
N SER A 45 12.97 5.19 -26.05
CA SER A 45 14.03 6.05 -25.51
C SER A 45 13.68 6.70 -24.16
N GLU A 46 12.38 6.84 -23.84
CA GLU A 46 11.90 7.46 -22.59
C GLU A 46 11.00 6.53 -21.76
N GLY A 47 10.72 5.31 -22.25
CA GLY A 47 9.78 4.38 -21.63
C GLY A 47 8.35 4.93 -21.56
N ARG A 48 7.97 5.84 -22.47
CA ARG A 48 6.62 6.42 -22.52
C ARG A 48 5.69 5.56 -23.36
N LEU A 49 4.45 5.41 -22.89
CA LEU A 49 3.40 4.67 -23.56
C LEU A 49 2.21 5.59 -23.84
N VAL A 50 1.61 5.43 -25.02
CA VAL A 50 0.31 6.05 -25.32
C VAL A 50 -0.72 4.94 -25.43
N VAL A 51 -1.66 4.90 -24.49
CA VAL A 51 -2.68 3.84 -24.40
C VAL A 51 -4.05 4.45 -24.59
N ARG A 52 -4.78 4.01 -25.61
CA ARG A 52 -6.20 4.33 -25.76
C ARG A 52 -7.01 3.35 -24.94
N VAL A 53 -7.69 3.83 -23.91
CA VAL A 53 -8.54 3.01 -23.03
C VAL A 53 -9.91 2.82 -23.66
N HIS A 54 -10.54 3.92 -24.11
CA HIS A 54 -11.75 3.95 -24.92
C HIS A 54 -11.76 5.23 -25.77
N ASP A 55 -12.82 5.46 -26.55
CA ASP A 55 -12.86 6.57 -27.52
C ASP A 55 -12.61 7.95 -26.90
N ASP A 56 -13.14 8.19 -25.70
CA ASP A 56 -12.97 9.46 -24.98
C ASP A 56 -11.76 9.54 -24.03
N LEU A 57 -10.95 8.47 -23.91
CA LEU A 57 -9.85 8.42 -22.96
C LEU A 57 -8.59 7.79 -23.54
N THR A 58 -7.57 8.63 -23.71
CA THR A 58 -6.21 8.22 -24.08
C THR A 58 -5.24 8.72 -23.01
N LEU A 59 -4.42 7.81 -22.49
CA LEU A 59 -3.43 8.08 -21.46
C LEU A 59 -2.04 8.27 -22.06
N ASN A 60 -1.32 9.26 -21.56
CA ASN A 60 0.07 9.54 -21.86
C ASN A 60 0.92 9.11 -20.66
N LEU A 61 1.28 7.84 -20.66
CA LEU A 61 1.91 7.18 -19.53
C LEU A 61 3.42 7.36 -19.54
N ARG A 62 3.97 7.76 -18.40
CA ARG A 62 5.42 7.76 -18.13
C ARG A 62 5.74 6.78 -17.00
N LYS A 63 6.94 6.19 -17.01
CA LYS A 63 7.40 5.38 -15.88
C LYS A 63 7.53 6.22 -14.62
N THR A 64 7.24 5.59 -13.49
CA THR A 64 7.38 6.17 -12.16
C THR A 64 7.83 5.10 -11.15
N SER A 65 8.31 5.54 -10.00
CA SER A 65 8.82 4.66 -8.94
C SER A 65 8.32 5.13 -7.59
N VAL A 66 7.78 4.21 -6.81
CA VAL A 66 7.21 4.49 -5.49
C VAL A 66 7.59 3.44 -4.45
N ALA A 67 7.96 2.22 -4.86
CA ALA A 67 8.45 1.20 -3.96
C ALA A 67 9.94 1.42 -3.68
N ALA A 68 10.37 1.30 -2.42
CA ALA A 68 11.78 1.19 -2.10
C ALA A 68 12.37 -0.09 -2.75
N PRO A 69 13.66 -0.10 -3.16
CA PRO A 69 14.25 -1.27 -3.81
C PRO A 69 14.09 -2.57 -3.02
N ARG A 70 14.08 -2.46 -1.68
CA ARG A 70 13.81 -3.57 -0.77
C ARG A 70 12.60 -3.23 0.09
N LEU A 71 11.44 -3.75 -0.29
CA LEU A 71 10.22 -3.65 0.51
C LEU A 71 10.29 -4.63 1.68
N ARG A 72 10.20 -4.10 2.90
CA ARG A 72 10.15 -4.92 4.11
C ARG A 72 8.72 -5.39 4.37
N VAL A 73 8.53 -6.67 4.64
CA VAL A 73 7.22 -7.25 4.91
C VAL A 73 7.24 -8.01 6.22
N LEU A 74 6.58 -7.47 7.23
CA LEU A 74 6.35 -8.13 8.51
C LEU A 74 5.05 -8.90 8.41
N LYS A 75 5.09 -10.19 8.69
CA LYS A 75 3.91 -11.06 8.65
C LYS A 75 4.06 -12.17 9.67
N HIS A 76 3.00 -12.93 9.88
CA HIS A 76 3.07 -14.13 10.69
C HIS A 76 3.04 -15.36 9.78
N GLU A 77 3.98 -16.27 9.98
CA GLU A 77 3.98 -17.60 9.36
C GLU A 77 3.85 -18.64 10.47
N ARG A 78 2.77 -19.44 10.44
CA ARG A 78 2.47 -20.46 11.46
C ARG A 78 2.48 -19.90 12.90
N GLY A 79 1.94 -18.70 13.07
CA GLY A 79 1.84 -18.01 14.37
C GLY A 79 3.16 -17.38 14.87
N GLN A 80 4.24 -17.43 14.09
CA GLN A 80 5.50 -16.78 14.43
C GLN A 80 5.71 -15.52 13.58
N PRO A 81 6.14 -14.39 14.18
CA PRO A 81 6.45 -13.19 13.43
C PRO A 81 7.71 -13.41 12.59
N VAL A 82 7.62 -13.08 11.30
CA VAL A 82 8.73 -13.16 10.35
C VAL A 82 8.83 -11.86 9.54
N THR A 83 10.05 -11.47 9.21
CA THR A 83 10.33 -10.36 8.29
C THR A 83 10.88 -10.93 6.98
N VAL A 84 10.23 -10.60 5.88
CA VAL A 84 10.63 -10.99 4.51
C VAL A 84 10.88 -9.72 3.71
N PHE A 85 11.84 -9.76 2.79
CA PHE A 85 12.10 -8.66 1.86
C PHE A 85 11.63 -9.03 0.46
N TYR A 86 10.90 -8.11 -0.17
CA TYR A 86 10.46 -8.22 -1.55
C TYR A 86 11.22 -7.20 -2.41
N ASP A 87 11.46 -7.56 -3.66
CA ASP A 87 12.07 -6.66 -4.64
C ASP A 87 11.05 -5.60 -5.08
N GLY A 88 11.23 -4.35 -4.64
CA GLY A 88 10.35 -3.25 -5.02
C GLY A 88 10.50 -2.85 -6.48
N GLU A 89 11.65 -3.12 -7.11
CA GLU A 89 11.84 -2.85 -8.54
C GLU A 89 10.92 -3.71 -9.40
N SER A 90 10.49 -4.87 -8.91
CA SER A 90 9.49 -5.68 -9.59
C SER A 90 8.15 -4.97 -9.77
N ILE A 91 7.77 -4.10 -8.82
CA ILE A 91 6.57 -3.24 -8.88
C ILE A 91 6.86 -2.01 -9.73
N ASN A 92 7.97 -1.30 -9.47
CA ASN A 92 8.35 -0.07 -10.17
C ASN A 92 8.53 -0.29 -11.69
N ARG A 93 9.05 -1.45 -12.10
CA ARG A 93 9.31 -1.76 -13.53
C ARG A 93 8.07 -1.58 -14.40
N ASP A 94 6.91 -1.96 -13.89
CA ASP A 94 5.66 -2.03 -14.61
C ASP A 94 4.69 -0.90 -14.19
N LEU A 95 5.10 0.02 -13.31
CA LEU A 95 4.29 1.13 -12.81
C LEU A 95 4.44 2.38 -13.68
N TYR A 96 3.31 2.96 -14.06
CA TYR A 96 3.21 4.14 -14.90
C TYR A 96 2.21 5.14 -14.32
N GLU A 97 2.37 6.39 -14.71
CA GLU A 97 1.46 7.47 -14.35
C GLU A 97 1.17 8.43 -15.52
N ASP A 98 0.02 9.11 -15.42
CA ASP A 98 -0.34 10.28 -16.22
C ASP A 98 -0.73 11.39 -15.25
N GLU A 99 0.11 12.44 -15.16
CA GLU A 99 -0.10 13.56 -14.23
C GLU A 99 -1.36 14.35 -14.53
N ILE A 100 -1.73 14.49 -15.81
CA ILE A 100 -2.89 15.30 -16.21
C ILE A 100 -4.17 14.50 -15.95
N ALA A 101 -4.16 13.22 -16.29
CA ALA A 101 -5.30 12.35 -16.06
C ALA A 101 -5.43 11.92 -14.59
N LEU A 102 -4.42 12.17 -13.75
CA LEU A 102 -4.29 11.65 -12.38
C LEU A 102 -4.36 10.11 -12.31
N ALA A 103 -3.83 9.44 -13.34
CA ALA A 103 -3.85 7.99 -13.44
C ALA A 103 -2.55 7.38 -12.92
N THR A 104 -2.65 6.24 -12.22
CA THR A 104 -1.51 5.45 -11.73
C THR A 104 -1.83 3.97 -11.90
N LEU A 105 -1.05 3.31 -12.76
CA LEU A 105 -1.43 2.04 -13.35
C LEU A 105 -0.20 1.14 -13.51
N THR A 106 -0.38 -0.13 -13.23
CA THR A 106 0.54 -1.14 -13.76
C THR A 106 0.13 -1.48 -15.17
N VAL A 107 1.08 -1.46 -16.11
CA VAL A 107 0.85 -1.79 -17.51
C VAL A 107 1.86 -2.83 -17.96
N THR A 108 1.35 -3.95 -18.47
CA THR A 108 2.15 -4.98 -19.12
C THR A 108 1.59 -5.26 -20.51
N SER A 109 2.47 -5.44 -21.48
CA SER A 109 2.09 -5.76 -22.85
C SER A 109 2.71 -7.08 -23.26
N ASN A 110 1.90 -7.96 -23.86
CA ASN A 110 2.39 -9.20 -24.47
C ASN A 110 1.67 -9.44 -25.81
N ASN A 111 1.96 -10.56 -26.47
CA ASN A 111 1.35 -10.92 -27.76
C ASN A 111 -0.19 -11.01 -27.73
N SER A 112 -0.81 -11.03 -26.55
CA SER A 112 -2.26 -11.10 -26.32
C SER A 112 -2.89 -9.74 -25.99
N GLY A 113 -2.14 -8.63 -26.12
CA GLY A 113 -2.63 -7.27 -25.88
C GLY A 113 -2.04 -6.58 -24.66
N VAL A 114 -2.64 -5.45 -24.28
CA VAL A 114 -2.26 -4.64 -23.11
C VAL A 114 -3.08 -5.09 -21.92
N GLU A 115 -2.42 -5.44 -20.83
CA GLU A 115 -3.03 -5.65 -19.53
C GLU A 115 -2.72 -4.45 -18.64
N MET A 116 -3.74 -3.85 -18.06
CA MET A 116 -3.60 -2.71 -17.17
C MET A 116 -4.46 -2.85 -15.92
N ARG A 117 -3.92 -2.41 -14.79
CA ARG A 117 -4.62 -2.42 -13.50
C ARG A 117 -4.21 -1.22 -12.65
N GLY A 118 -5.17 -0.60 -11.95
CA GLY A 118 -4.91 0.47 -11.00
C GLY A 118 -5.96 1.56 -11.05
N ILE A 119 -5.55 2.79 -10.76
CA ILE A 119 -6.42 3.97 -10.69
C ILE A 119 -6.37 4.71 -12.02
N LEU A 120 -7.55 4.97 -12.56
CA LEU A 120 -7.81 5.64 -13.83
C LEU A 120 -8.40 7.02 -13.55
N GLY A 121 -7.56 7.93 -13.05
CA GLY A 121 -7.96 9.28 -12.70
C GLY A 121 -8.60 9.42 -11.31
N PRO A 122 -9.33 10.52 -11.06
CA PRO A 122 -9.79 10.87 -9.72
C PRO A 122 -10.69 9.84 -9.03
N ASP A 123 -11.56 9.20 -9.81
CA ASP A 123 -12.73 8.48 -9.30
C ASP A 123 -13.01 7.16 -10.01
N HIS A 124 -12.10 6.68 -10.86
CA HIS A 124 -12.25 5.41 -11.54
C HIS A 124 -11.05 4.50 -11.31
N ARG A 125 -11.30 3.19 -11.35
CA ARG A 125 -10.28 2.15 -11.37
C ARG A 125 -10.51 1.21 -12.54
N ILE A 126 -9.45 0.58 -13.01
CA ILE A 126 -9.50 -0.38 -14.11
C ILE A 126 -8.86 -1.70 -13.70
N GLU A 127 -9.44 -2.80 -14.14
CA GLU A 127 -8.87 -4.14 -13.96
C GLU A 127 -9.22 -5.09 -15.11
N PRO A 128 -8.40 -6.13 -15.35
CA PRO A 128 -8.71 -7.17 -16.32
C PRO A 128 -9.91 -8.02 -15.87
N VAL A 129 -10.80 -8.36 -16.81
CA VAL A 129 -11.95 -9.24 -16.53
C VAL A 129 -11.50 -10.71 -16.55
N ALA A 130 -11.78 -11.47 -15.48
CA ALA A 130 -11.32 -12.85 -15.30
C ALA A 130 -11.78 -13.83 -16.41
N VAL A 131 -12.91 -13.54 -17.07
CA VAL A 131 -13.43 -14.38 -18.17
C VAL A 131 -12.68 -14.05 -19.46
N ARG A 132 -11.71 -14.91 -19.80
CA ARG A 132 -10.97 -14.98 -21.07
C ARG A 132 -11.86 -15.45 -22.23
N GLU A 133 -13.00 -14.80 -22.45
CA GLU A 133 -13.53 -14.75 -23.81
C GLU A 133 -12.57 -13.84 -24.58
N LYS A 134 -11.56 -14.47 -25.19
CA LYS A 134 -10.74 -13.78 -26.19
C LYS A 134 -11.72 -13.22 -27.20
N SER A 135 -11.73 -11.91 -27.40
CA SER A 135 -12.26 -11.36 -28.63
C SER A 135 -11.52 -12.03 -29.79
N ASP A 136 -12.19 -12.20 -30.94
CA ASP A 136 -11.57 -12.75 -32.15
C ASP A 136 -10.29 -11.97 -32.58
N SER A 137 -10.11 -10.75 -32.04
CA SER A 137 -8.96 -9.85 -32.24
C SER A 137 -7.76 -10.06 -31.30
N GLY A 138 -7.88 -10.90 -30.26
CA GLY A 138 -6.79 -11.13 -29.31
C GLY A 138 -6.49 -9.96 -28.36
N THR A 139 -7.48 -9.14 -28.02
CA THR A 139 -7.34 -8.04 -27.03
C THR A 139 -7.86 -8.42 -25.65
N ILE A 140 -7.18 -7.98 -24.58
CA ILE A 140 -7.58 -8.24 -23.19
C ILE A 140 -8.73 -7.31 -22.79
N ARG A 141 -9.86 -7.90 -22.40
CA ARG A 141 -11.03 -7.17 -21.90
C ARG A 141 -10.78 -6.66 -20.48
N HIS A 142 -11.09 -5.38 -20.27
CA HIS A 142 -11.01 -4.71 -18.96
C HIS A 142 -12.37 -4.17 -18.56
N ALA A 143 -12.54 -3.96 -17.25
CA ALA A 143 -13.69 -3.31 -16.67
C ALA A 143 -13.24 -2.05 -15.92
N ILE A 144 -13.92 -0.94 -16.19
CA ILE A 144 -13.76 0.31 -15.45
C ILE A 144 -14.90 0.41 -14.43
N TYR A 145 -14.51 0.65 -13.18
CA TYR A 145 -15.43 0.85 -12.07
C TYR A 145 -15.25 2.25 -11.50
N LYS A 146 -16.34 2.85 -11.05
CA LYS A 146 -16.25 4.04 -10.20
C LYS A 146 -15.75 3.64 -8.81
N ILE A 147 -14.91 4.48 -8.22
CA ILE A 147 -14.47 4.39 -6.83
C ILE A 147 -15.50 5.15 -5.99
N GLU A 148 -16.14 4.47 -5.06
CA GLU A 148 -17.12 5.08 -4.17
C GLU A 148 -16.42 5.66 -2.93
N PHE A 149 -16.38 6.99 -2.85
CA PHE A 149 -15.83 7.70 -1.69
C PHE A 149 -16.94 8.02 -0.69
N LYS A 150 -16.72 7.68 0.59
CA LYS A 150 -17.60 8.10 1.70
C LYS A 150 -17.40 9.59 2.00
N GLU A 151 -18.45 10.26 2.47
CA GLU A 151 -18.32 11.64 2.96
C GLU A 151 -17.52 11.65 4.28
N MET A 152 -16.45 12.46 4.32
CA MET A 152 -15.51 12.53 5.44
C MET A 152 -15.87 13.67 6.41
N LEU A 153 -15.78 13.38 7.70
CA LEU A 153 -15.70 14.34 8.80
C LEU A 153 -14.51 13.94 9.67
N ASP A 154 -13.36 14.55 9.43
CA ASP A 154 -12.16 14.29 10.25
C ASP A 154 -12.00 15.32 11.39
N THR A 155 -11.42 14.84 12.49
CA THR A 155 -10.98 15.57 13.67
C THR A 155 -9.47 15.39 13.85
N THR A 156 -8.68 16.41 13.49
CA THR A 156 -7.22 16.32 13.68
C THR A 156 -6.81 16.53 15.14
N ILE A 157 -5.67 15.93 15.52
CA ILE A 157 -5.02 16.18 16.81
C ILE A 157 -3.87 17.17 16.60
N SER A 158 -4.10 18.43 16.98
CA SER A 158 -3.02 19.41 17.14
C SER A 158 -2.18 19.05 18.36
N GLN A 159 -0.85 19.03 18.22
CA GLN A 159 0.03 18.71 19.34
C GLN A 159 -0.13 19.72 20.49
N ALA A 160 -0.47 19.23 21.68
CA ALA A 160 -0.25 19.97 22.92
C ALA A 160 1.24 19.94 23.22
N THR A 161 1.81 21.09 23.58
CA THR A 161 3.20 21.23 24.02
C THR A 161 3.40 20.36 25.25
N ASP A 162 4.07 19.20 25.10
CA ASP A 162 5.03 18.65 26.05
C ASP A 162 5.51 17.27 25.56
N GLU A 163 6.81 17.02 25.73
CA GLU A 163 7.54 15.75 25.46
C GLU A 163 8.07 15.50 24.03
N ASP A 164 8.80 16.46 23.46
CA ASP A 164 10.05 16.15 22.73
C ASP A 164 10.96 17.40 22.64
N GLU A 165 11.41 17.89 23.80
CA GLU A 165 12.48 18.89 23.88
C GLU A 165 13.84 18.27 23.49
N SER A 166 13.99 17.94 22.20
CA SER A 166 15.29 18.02 21.53
C SER A 166 15.17 18.98 20.33
N MET A 167 14.60 20.15 20.64
CA MET A 167 14.51 21.32 19.77
C MET A 167 15.93 21.78 19.39
N LEU A 168 16.37 21.45 18.18
CA LEU A 168 17.51 22.15 17.60
C LEU A 168 17.05 23.56 17.26
N SER A 169 17.47 24.50 18.10
CA SER A 169 17.51 25.93 17.76
C SER A 169 18.01 26.10 16.33
N GLU A 170 17.36 26.98 15.58
CA GLU A 170 17.72 27.45 14.23
C GLU A 170 19.21 27.88 14.11
N ARG A 171 19.90 28.03 15.25
CA ARG A 171 21.31 28.43 15.37
C ARG A 171 22.30 27.25 15.29
N THR A 172 21.86 25.99 15.32
CA THR A 172 22.76 24.82 15.31
C THR A 172 22.58 23.89 14.11
N SER A 173 21.65 24.19 13.19
CA SER A 173 21.64 23.57 11.87
C SER A 173 22.82 24.13 11.07
N SER A 174 23.93 23.40 11.06
CA SER A 174 24.92 23.54 10.00
C SER A 174 24.18 23.54 8.66
N ARG A 175 24.21 24.66 7.92
CA ARG A 175 23.80 24.90 6.52
C ARG A 175 23.68 23.62 5.68
N SER A 176 22.67 22.79 5.94
CA SER A 176 22.45 21.58 5.17
C SER A 176 21.51 22.00 4.07
N GLU A 177 22.02 22.03 2.85
CA GLU A 177 21.23 22.35 1.67
C GLU A 177 20.07 21.36 1.58
N VAL A 178 18.85 21.89 1.49
CA VAL A 178 17.64 21.08 1.36
C VAL A 178 17.66 20.48 -0.05
N PRO A 179 17.57 19.15 -0.21
CA PRO A 179 17.53 18.53 -1.53
C PRO A 179 16.38 19.08 -2.39
N ALA A 180 16.56 19.13 -3.71
CA ALA A 180 15.48 19.56 -4.62
C ALA A 180 14.24 18.66 -4.53
N VAL A 181 14.46 17.36 -4.27
CA VAL A 181 13.42 16.35 -4.01
C VAL A 181 13.73 15.71 -2.66
N VAL A 182 12.74 15.68 -1.77
CA VAL A 182 12.81 15.00 -0.48
C VAL A 182 11.90 13.78 -0.53
N SER A 183 12.51 12.61 -0.39
CA SER A 183 11.79 11.34 -0.30
C SER A 183 11.40 11.05 1.15
N ILE A 184 10.11 10.76 1.37
CA ILE A 184 9.54 10.42 2.68
C ILE A 184 9.12 8.96 2.68
N GLU A 185 9.70 8.16 3.56
CA GLU A 185 9.41 6.74 3.70
C GLU A 185 8.11 6.50 4.46
N VAL A 186 7.15 5.85 3.80
CA VAL A 186 5.88 5.44 4.37
C VAL A 186 5.90 3.92 4.58
N PHE A 187 5.71 3.50 5.82
CA PHE A 187 5.51 2.10 6.18
C PHE A 187 4.03 1.86 6.48
N PHE A 188 3.42 0.86 5.85
CA PHE A 188 2.00 0.58 6.07
C PHE A 188 1.81 -0.49 7.13
N VAL A 189 0.88 -0.30 8.06
CA VAL A 189 0.32 -1.39 8.85
C VAL A 189 -1.05 -1.69 8.25
N LEU A 190 -1.24 -2.89 7.72
CA LEU A 190 -2.52 -3.33 7.21
C LEU A 190 -3.23 -4.07 8.33
N HIS A 191 -4.41 -3.57 8.73
CA HIS A 191 -5.25 -4.23 9.72
C HIS A 191 -5.72 -5.59 9.23
N GLU A 192 -6.04 -6.50 10.15
CA GLU A 192 -6.55 -7.84 9.84
C GLU A 192 -7.75 -7.82 8.88
N SER A 193 -8.68 -6.89 9.10
CA SER A 193 -9.85 -6.69 8.24
C SER A 193 -9.50 -6.24 6.81
N HIS A 194 -8.33 -5.62 6.62
CA HIS A 194 -7.86 -5.08 5.35
C HIS A 194 -7.05 -6.12 4.58
N HIS A 195 -5.96 -6.65 5.17
CA HIS A 195 -5.05 -7.51 4.41
C HIS A 195 -5.63 -8.88 4.07
N ARG A 196 -6.59 -9.40 4.85
CA ARG A 196 -7.28 -10.67 4.57
C ARG A 196 -8.03 -10.69 3.23
N HIS A 197 -8.33 -9.52 2.66
CA HIS A 197 -8.87 -9.43 1.32
C HIS A 197 -7.90 -9.97 0.25
N PHE A 198 -6.60 -9.76 0.44
CA PHE A 198 -5.59 -10.13 -0.55
C PHE A 198 -5.13 -11.57 -0.35
N VAL A 199 -5.45 -12.43 -1.31
CA VAL A 199 -5.00 -13.83 -1.32
C VAL A 199 -3.47 -13.95 -1.39
N HIS A 200 -2.81 -13.03 -2.10
CA HIS A 200 -1.35 -12.99 -2.20
C HIS A 200 -0.81 -11.66 -1.71
N HIS A 201 0.19 -11.70 -0.83
CA HIS A 201 0.81 -10.50 -0.25
C HIS A 201 1.40 -9.56 -1.31
N ALA A 202 1.86 -10.10 -2.44
CA ALA A 202 2.34 -9.29 -3.57
C ALA A 202 1.27 -8.32 -4.10
N TYR A 203 -0.01 -8.71 -4.08
CA TYR A 203 -1.10 -7.80 -4.45
C TYR A 203 -1.32 -6.69 -3.42
N ALA A 204 -1.17 -6.98 -2.12
CA ALA A 204 -1.25 -5.94 -1.09
C ALA A 204 -0.12 -4.91 -1.25
N LEU A 205 1.12 -5.37 -1.53
CA LEU A 205 2.26 -4.49 -1.81
C LEU A 205 2.03 -3.60 -3.03
N TRP A 206 1.59 -4.21 -4.14
CA TRP A 206 1.22 -3.47 -5.35
C TRP A 206 0.14 -2.43 -5.06
N TYR A 207 -0.89 -2.81 -4.33
CA TYR A 207 -2.04 -1.96 -4.03
C TYR A 207 -1.64 -0.72 -3.23
N VAL A 208 -0.86 -0.87 -2.15
CA VAL A 208 -0.38 0.29 -1.38
C VAL A 208 0.58 1.17 -2.19
N CYS A 209 1.35 0.59 -3.12
CA CYS A 209 2.20 1.36 -4.03
C CYS A 209 1.37 2.22 -4.99
N VAL A 210 0.28 1.67 -5.56
CA VAL A 210 -0.63 2.41 -6.42
C VAL A 210 -1.32 3.55 -5.66
N ILE A 211 -1.79 3.30 -4.41
CA ILE A 211 -2.35 4.34 -3.54
C ILE A 211 -1.32 5.44 -3.27
N THR A 212 -0.10 5.05 -2.88
CA THR A 212 0.98 5.99 -2.55
C THR A 212 1.35 6.84 -3.76
N ASN A 213 1.40 6.25 -4.96
CA ASN A 213 1.69 7.01 -6.16
C ASN A 213 0.54 7.96 -6.55
N SER A 214 -0.71 7.57 -6.29
CA SER A 214 -1.87 8.47 -6.44
C SER A 214 -1.75 9.72 -5.55
N ALA A 215 -1.24 9.56 -4.32
CA ALA A 215 -0.92 10.69 -3.45
C ALA A 215 0.25 11.54 -4.00
N ASN A 216 1.30 10.90 -4.54
CA ASN A 216 2.42 11.60 -5.17
C ASN A 216 2.00 12.50 -6.34
N LEU A 217 1.02 12.09 -7.14
CA LEU A 217 0.47 12.92 -8.22
C LEU A 217 -0.11 14.24 -7.70
N ARG A 218 -0.70 14.22 -6.49
CA ARG A 218 -1.29 15.39 -5.84
C ARG A 218 -0.21 16.25 -5.14
N LEU A 219 0.80 15.59 -4.58
CA LEU A 219 2.01 16.23 -4.03
C LEU A 219 2.92 16.85 -5.10
N ALA A 220 2.68 16.60 -6.39
CA ALA A 220 3.49 17.13 -7.49
C ALA A 220 3.54 18.67 -7.53
N SER A 221 2.56 19.34 -6.91
CA SER A 221 2.52 20.80 -6.72
C SER A 221 3.55 21.34 -5.71
N THR A 222 4.19 20.48 -4.93
CA THR A 222 5.24 20.87 -3.98
C THR A 222 6.57 21.16 -4.69
N TYR A 223 7.28 22.20 -4.25
CA TYR A 223 8.56 22.60 -4.81
C TYR A 223 9.49 23.18 -3.74
N SER A 224 10.80 22.99 -3.94
CA SER A 224 11.86 23.51 -3.07
C SER A 224 11.77 23.15 -1.56
N PRO A 225 11.40 21.93 -1.15
CA PRO A 225 11.56 20.72 -1.94
C PRO A 225 10.27 20.22 -2.57
N LYS A 226 10.41 19.50 -3.68
CA LYS A 226 9.38 18.55 -4.12
C LYS A 226 9.34 17.40 -3.11
N ILE A 227 8.18 17.07 -2.59
CA ILE A 227 7.97 15.99 -1.64
C ILE A 227 7.53 14.75 -2.44
N GLN A 228 8.17 13.62 -2.18
CA GLN A 228 7.84 12.34 -2.81
C GLN A 228 7.72 11.26 -1.74
N LEU A 229 6.58 10.59 -1.67
CA LEU A 229 6.38 9.44 -0.81
C LEU A 229 6.99 8.18 -1.45
N ILE A 230 7.64 7.35 -0.64
CA ILE A 230 8.17 6.05 -1.02
C ILE A 230 7.65 5.01 -0.04
N VAL A 231 7.10 3.90 -0.54
CA VAL A 231 6.73 2.75 0.29
C VAL A 231 7.99 2.03 0.74
N SER A 232 8.27 2.02 2.03
CA SER A 232 9.44 1.32 2.60
C SER A 232 9.11 -0.11 3.05
N GLY A 233 7.85 -0.39 3.36
CA GLY A 233 7.41 -1.72 3.75
C GLY A 233 5.97 -1.78 4.22
N VAL A 234 5.55 -2.99 4.59
CA VAL A 234 4.23 -3.26 5.16
C VAL A 234 4.32 -4.24 6.33
N GLU A 235 3.41 -4.11 7.28
CA GLU A 235 3.05 -5.15 8.24
C GLU A 235 1.66 -5.70 7.90
N LEU A 236 1.55 -7.01 7.77
CA LEU A 236 0.26 -7.73 7.71
C LEU A 236 -0.12 -8.11 9.14
N SER A 237 -0.80 -7.19 9.81
CA SER A 237 -0.97 -7.28 11.26
C SER A 237 -1.95 -8.37 11.66
N GLN A 238 -1.56 -9.18 12.65
CA GLN A 238 -2.47 -10.09 13.38
C GLN A 238 -2.72 -9.59 14.80
N ASP A 239 -2.18 -8.42 15.13
CA ASP A 239 -2.35 -7.76 16.41
C ASP A 239 -3.46 -6.70 16.26
N GLU A 240 -4.26 -6.55 17.31
CA GLU A 240 -5.25 -5.48 17.44
C GLU A 240 -4.98 -4.61 18.69
N SER A 241 -3.81 -4.74 19.32
CA SER A 241 -3.43 -4.00 20.54
C SER A 241 -3.41 -2.48 20.36
N TYR A 242 -3.29 -2.01 19.11
CA TYR A 242 -3.41 -0.61 18.74
C TYR A 242 -4.85 -0.15 18.49
N VAL A 243 -5.82 -1.06 18.41
CA VAL A 243 -7.23 -0.73 18.16
C VAL A 243 -7.96 -0.51 19.48
N VAL A 244 -8.55 0.67 19.63
CA VAL A 244 -9.37 1.01 20.80
C VAL A 244 -10.83 1.07 20.39
N ARG A 245 -11.66 0.20 20.97
CA ARG A 245 -13.08 0.11 20.65
C ARG A 245 -13.95 0.78 21.71
N ARG A 246 -14.99 1.51 21.27
CA ARG A 246 -16.10 1.98 22.10
C ARG A 246 -17.40 1.52 21.50
N GLU A 247 -18.28 0.95 22.31
CA GLU A 247 -19.56 0.39 21.84
C GLU A 247 -19.38 -0.65 20.71
N GLY A 248 -18.26 -1.37 20.72
CA GLY A 248 -17.89 -2.35 19.70
C GLY A 248 -17.29 -1.77 18.41
N GLN A 249 -17.31 -0.45 18.24
CA GLN A 249 -16.78 0.26 17.06
C GLN A 249 -15.36 0.79 17.30
N ILE A 250 -14.55 0.88 16.25
CA ILE A 250 -13.20 1.47 16.33
C ILE A 250 -13.34 2.97 16.58
N HIS A 251 -12.71 3.49 17.63
CA HIS A 251 -12.69 4.93 17.90
C HIS A 251 -11.37 5.54 17.44
N ASP A 252 -11.44 6.49 16.53
CA ASP A 252 -10.31 7.17 15.86
C ASP A 252 -9.21 7.68 16.81
N SER A 253 -9.48 8.67 17.66
CA SER A 253 -8.48 9.38 18.47
C SER A 253 -7.78 8.48 19.49
N PRO A 254 -8.50 7.63 20.29
CA PRO A 254 -7.85 6.67 21.17
C PRO A 254 -7.05 5.60 20.41
N THR A 255 -7.54 5.15 19.24
CA THR A 255 -6.81 4.22 18.37
C THR A 255 -5.53 4.87 17.85
N LEU A 256 -5.58 6.12 17.40
CA LEU A 256 -4.39 6.85 16.95
C LEU A 256 -3.34 7.00 18.06
N GLY A 257 -3.77 7.25 19.30
CA GLY A 257 -2.90 7.26 20.48
C GLY A 257 -2.21 5.92 20.72
N SER A 258 -2.99 4.84 20.77
CA SER A 258 -2.47 3.48 20.98
C SER A 258 -1.59 3.00 19.81
N PHE A 259 -1.95 3.39 18.59
CA PHE A 259 -1.19 3.09 17.37
C PHE A 259 0.14 3.82 17.30
N LYS A 260 0.21 5.07 17.80
CA LYS A 260 1.48 5.79 17.97
C LYS A 260 2.43 5.00 18.84
N ASP A 261 1.98 4.56 20.02
CA ASP A 261 2.81 3.81 20.97
C ASP A 261 3.23 2.45 20.39
N TYR A 262 2.30 1.77 19.70
CA TYR A 262 2.57 0.55 18.96
C TYR A 262 3.68 0.74 17.91
N ALA A 263 3.55 1.74 17.04
CA ALA A 263 4.51 2.04 16.01
C ALA A 263 5.87 2.45 16.58
N GLN A 264 5.91 3.22 17.67
CA GLN A 264 7.14 3.57 18.39
C GLN A 264 7.88 2.33 18.88
N ASN A 265 7.17 1.36 19.47
CA ASN A 265 7.76 0.10 19.93
C ASN A 265 8.29 -0.75 18.77
N LYS A 266 7.70 -0.61 17.58
CA LYS A 266 8.06 -1.32 16.35
C LYS A 266 9.01 -0.55 15.43
N LYS A 267 9.44 0.66 15.80
CA LYS A 267 10.16 1.58 14.89
C LYS A 267 11.40 0.94 14.24
N ASN A 268 12.18 0.20 15.03
CA ASN A 268 13.36 -0.53 14.54
C ASN A 268 12.98 -1.69 13.62
N ASP A 269 11.93 -2.45 13.98
CA ASP A 269 11.40 -3.56 13.18
C ASP A 269 10.89 -3.08 11.81
N TYR A 270 10.36 -1.85 11.73
CA TYR A 270 9.93 -1.21 10.49
C TYR A 270 11.07 -0.60 9.67
N GLY A 271 12.22 -0.37 10.29
CA GLY A 271 13.40 0.19 9.61
C GLY A 271 13.54 1.69 9.77
N ASN A 272 12.90 2.25 10.78
CA ASN A 272 12.87 3.69 11.08
C ASN A 272 12.25 4.54 9.95
N PRO A 273 11.02 4.20 9.48
CA PRO A 273 10.34 5.01 8.47
C PRO A 273 10.00 6.41 8.99
N ASP A 274 9.77 7.34 8.07
CA ASP A 274 9.39 8.72 8.38
C ASP A 274 7.93 8.85 8.80
N ILE A 275 7.07 7.98 8.25
CA ILE A 275 5.64 7.87 8.51
C ILE A 275 5.26 6.39 8.65
N VAL A 276 4.35 6.09 9.58
CA VAL A 276 3.65 4.79 9.65
C VAL A 276 2.15 5.02 9.48
N TYR A 277 1.53 4.33 8.53
CA TYR A 277 0.11 4.52 8.20
C TYR A 277 -0.69 3.23 8.38
N LEU A 278 -1.77 3.29 9.17
CA LEU A 278 -2.67 2.15 9.39
C LEU A 278 -3.86 2.17 8.42
N MET A 279 -4.00 1.12 7.63
CA MET A 279 -5.18 0.92 6.76
C MET A 279 -6.15 -0.08 7.38
N ILE A 280 -7.42 0.33 7.49
CA ILE A 280 -8.49 -0.44 8.13
C ILE A 280 -9.65 -0.58 7.16
N ARG A 281 -10.35 -1.72 7.16
CA ARG A 281 -11.56 -1.91 6.34
C ARG A 281 -12.85 -1.66 7.13
N GLU A 282 -12.83 -1.92 8.43
CA GLU A 282 -13.94 -1.62 9.34
C GLU A 282 -14.19 -0.11 9.44
N ASP A 283 -15.45 0.24 9.74
CA ASP A 283 -15.83 1.63 9.98
C ASP A 283 -15.11 2.19 11.23
N VAL A 284 -14.48 3.34 11.05
CA VAL A 284 -13.81 4.14 12.08
C VAL A 284 -14.75 5.25 12.51
N TYR A 285 -14.96 5.34 13.82
CA TYR A 285 -15.86 6.30 14.42
C TYR A 285 -15.10 7.43 15.09
N THR A 286 -15.62 8.64 14.89
CA THR A 286 -15.16 9.86 15.53
C THR A 286 -16.23 10.45 16.45
N VAL A 287 -15.82 11.35 17.34
CA VAL A 287 -16.74 12.19 18.13
C VAL A 287 -16.77 13.58 17.52
N TYR A 288 -17.78 13.83 16.69
CA TYR A 288 -17.99 15.13 16.06
C TYR A 288 -19.09 15.91 16.79
N ARG A 289 -18.76 17.07 17.37
CA ARG A 289 -19.69 17.93 18.13
C ARG A 289 -20.47 17.16 19.22
N GLY A 290 -19.83 16.18 19.86
CA GLY A 290 -20.42 15.36 20.91
C GLY A 290 -21.22 14.14 20.41
N TYR A 291 -21.32 13.92 19.10
CA TYR A 291 -21.97 12.75 18.51
C TYR A 291 -20.94 11.74 18.01
N PHE A 292 -21.15 10.47 18.33
CA PHE A 292 -20.34 9.36 17.83
C PHE A 292 -20.83 8.94 16.44
N THR A 293 -19.97 9.01 15.43
CA THR A 293 -20.34 8.85 14.01
C THR A 293 -19.24 8.15 13.22
N SER A 294 -19.61 7.34 12.23
CA SER A 294 -18.70 6.62 11.32
C SER A 294 -18.13 7.48 10.17
N ALA A 295 -18.24 8.80 10.28
CA ALA A 295 -17.72 9.74 9.28
C ALA A 295 -16.22 10.07 9.49
N GLY A 296 -15.61 9.57 10.57
CA GLY A 296 -14.20 9.74 10.91
C GLY A 296 -13.27 8.85 10.10
N LEU A 297 -13.43 8.87 8.76
CA LEU A 297 -12.78 7.94 7.82
C LEU A 297 -11.26 7.88 7.96
N GLY A 298 -10.62 8.90 8.53
CA GLY A 298 -9.20 8.93 8.84
C GLY A 298 -8.92 9.87 10.00
N ILE A 299 -7.71 9.76 10.56
CA ILE A 299 -7.17 10.70 11.53
C ILE A 299 -5.65 10.63 11.54
N ALA A 300 -4.99 11.78 11.67
CA ALA A 300 -3.55 11.86 11.84
C ALA A 300 -3.11 13.00 12.78
N TYR A 301 -1.86 12.92 13.24
CA TYR A 301 -1.21 14.05 13.90
C TYR A 301 -0.72 15.05 12.85
N VAL A 302 -1.01 16.34 13.07
CA VAL A 302 -0.48 17.38 12.18
C VAL A 302 1.01 17.57 12.42
N ALA A 303 1.77 17.66 11.33
CA ALA A 303 3.24 17.77 11.31
C ALA A 303 3.96 16.58 11.98
N GLY A 304 3.36 15.40 12.03
CA GLY A 304 3.95 14.23 12.68
C GLY A 304 5.18 13.62 12.00
N VAL A 305 5.46 13.97 10.74
CA VAL A 305 6.57 13.38 9.96
C VAL A 305 7.92 13.49 10.67
N CYS A 306 8.68 12.39 10.69
CA CYS A 306 10.04 12.29 11.23
C CYS A 306 10.19 12.54 12.75
N ILE A 307 9.09 12.51 13.52
CA ILE A 307 9.12 12.60 14.99
C ILE A 307 8.27 11.49 15.64
N SER A 308 8.07 11.54 16.95
CA SER A 308 7.35 10.52 17.74
C SER A 308 5.87 10.33 17.36
N THR A 309 5.22 11.34 16.77
CA THR A 309 3.81 11.30 16.35
C THR A 309 3.60 11.06 14.85
N TYR A 310 4.56 10.42 14.20
CA TYR A 310 4.63 10.03 12.78
C TYR A 310 3.57 9.02 12.30
N VAL A 311 2.39 8.99 12.92
CA VAL A 311 1.35 8.00 12.63
C VAL A 311 0.04 8.63 12.16
N GLY A 312 -0.62 7.98 11.22
CA GLY A 312 -1.98 8.25 10.79
C GLY A 312 -2.73 6.95 10.53
N LEU A 313 -4.05 7.00 10.48
CA LEU A 313 -4.88 5.86 10.12
C LEU A 313 -6.03 6.28 9.22
N GLY A 314 -6.54 5.35 8.43
CA GLY A 314 -7.78 5.58 7.68
C GLY A 314 -8.39 4.33 7.08
N GLU A 315 -9.66 4.49 6.74
CA GLU A 315 -10.49 3.49 6.09
C GLU A 315 -10.10 3.29 4.63
N ASP A 316 -10.10 2.03 4.22
CA ASP A 316 -9.99 1.60 2.83
C ASP A 316 -10.71 0.27 2.63
N GLU A 317 -11.57 0.22 1.62
CA GLU A 317 -12.09 -1.05 1.12
C GLU A 317 -11.02 -1.70 0.24
N ALA A 318 -10.25 -2.61 0.85
CA ALA A 318 -9.15 -3.33 0.21
C ALA A 318 -9.54 -3.82 -1.20
N GLY A 319 -8.70 -3.48 -2.17
CA GLY A 319 -8.89 -3.81 -3.59
C GLY A 319 -9.72 -2.80 -4.39
N LEU A 320 -10.37 -1.84 -3.74
CA LEU A 320 -11.28 -0.88 -4.40
C LEU A 320 -10.76 0.56 -4.47
N PHE A 321 -9.64 0.86 -3.80
CA PHE A 321 -8.99 2.18 -3.77
C PHE A 321 -9.84 3.29 -3.12
N THR A 322 -10.82 2.94 -2.29
CA THR A 322 -11.71 3.93 -1.65
C THR A 322 -10.98 4.81 -0.64
N GLY A 323 -9.88 4.32 -0.06
CA GLY A 323 -9.05 5.05 0.89
C GLY A 323 -8.00 5.97 0.26
N VAL A 324 -7.94 6.12 -1.07
CA VAL A 324 -6.95 7.00 -1.74
C VAL A 324 -7.04 8.44 -1.25
N HIS A 325 -8.26 8.98 -1.16
CA HIS A 325 -8.48 10.35 -0.71
C HIS A 325 -8.06 10.50 0.76
N THR A 326 -8.55 9.62 1.64
CA THR A 326 -8.21 9.56 3.06
C THR A 326 -6.70 9.48 3.28
N PHE A 327 -6.03 8.50 2.66
CA PHE A 327 -4.58 8.36 2.77
C PHE A 327 -3.85 9.64 2.34
N THR A 328 -4.29 10.28 1.25
CA THR A 328 -3.68 11.52 0.77
C THR A 328 -3.89 12.67 1.76
N HIS A 329 -5.10 12.82 2.30
CA HIS A 329 -5.48 13.86 3.26
C HIS A 329 -4.70 13.71 4.58
N GLU A 330 -4.75 12.53 5.18
CA GLU A 330 -4.09 12.24 6.44
C GLU A 330 -2.55 12.30 6.33
N THR A 331 -2.00 11.86 5.19
CA THR A 331 -0.56 12.02 4.94
C THR A 331 -0.18 13.48 4.80
N ALA A 332 -1.04 14.33 4.21
CA ALA A 332 -0.80 15.77 4.16
C ALA A 332 -0.81 16.41 5.55
N HIS A 333 -1.69 15.96 6.46
CA HIS A 333 -1.62 16.34 7.87
C HIS A 333 -0.26 15.97 8.47
N LEU A 334 0.20 14.73 8.30
CA LEU A 334 1.52 14.30 8.79
C LEU A 334 2.68 15.13 8.23
N LEU A 335 2.59 15.49 6.95
CA LEU A 335 3.56 16.36 6.29
C LEU A 335 3.48 17.82 6.75
N GLY A 336 2.40 18.23 7.41
CA GLY A 336 2.28 19.55 8.06
C GLY A 336 1.12 20.43 7.60
N ALA A 337 0.30 20.00 6.64
CA ALA A 337 -0.85 20.78 6.21
C ALA A 337 -1.94 20.77 7.29
N SER A 338 -2.39 21.94 7.73
CA SER A 338 -3.70 22.06 8.39
C SER A 338 -4.82 22.09 7.35
N HIS A 339 -6.06 21.88 7.81
CA HIS A 339 -7.26 22.20 7.02
C HIS A 339 -7.21 23.63 6.46
N ASP A 340 -7.76 23.84 5.28
CA ASP A 340 -7.77 25.17 4.65
C ASP A 340 -8.61 26.16 5.47
N GLY A 341 -8.09 27.37 5.67
CA GLY A 341 -8.72 28.42 6.49
C GLY A 341 -8.27 28.44 7.95
N ASN A 342 -7.48 27.46 8.40
CA ASN A 342 -6.98 27.37 9.76
C ASN A 342 -5.82 28.33 10.06
N ASP A 343 -5.69 28.65 11.35
CA ASP A 343 -4.55 29.38 11.90
C ASP A 343 -3.25 28.57 11.84
N PRO A 344 -2.07 29.23 11.90
CA PRO A 344 -0.79 28.57 12.14
C PRO A 344 -0.79 27.63 13.36
N LEU A 345 0.00 26.57 13.28
CA LEU A 345 0.20 25.65 14.42
C LEU A 345 0.99 26.36 15.53
N LEU A 346 0.36 26.51 16.70
CA LEU A 346 0.99 27.17 17.85
C LEU A 346 2.22 26.43 18.37
N SER A 347 2.26 25.11 18.21
CA SER A 347 3.38 24.26 18.61
C SER A 347 4.61 24.38 17.69
N MET A 348 4.50 25.06 16.54
CA MET A 348 5.58 25.19 15.57
C MET A 348 5.84 26.66 15.19
N PRO A 349 6.85 27.30 15.81
CA PRO A 349 7.14 28.71 15.57
C PRO A 349 7.43 29.00 14.09
N GLY A 350 6.70 29.92 13.48
CA GLY A 350 6.89 30.31 12.07
C GLY A 350 6.09 29.47 11.06
N HIS A 351 5.26 28.53 11.52
CA HIS A 351 4.33 27.81 10.67
C HIS A 351 3.44 28.78 9.88
N PRO A 352 3.26 28.63 8.56
CA PRO A 352 2.56 29.64 7.76
C PRO A 352 1.04 29.60 7.94
N GLY A 353 0.47 28.48 8.38
CA GLY A 353 -0.99 28.29 8.47
C GLY A 353 -1.67 28.29 7.09
N SER A 354 -3.00 28.38 7.08
CA SER A 354 -3.82 28.25 5.87
C SER A 354 -4.95 29.26 5.76
N LYS A 355 -5.00 30.31 6.61
CA LYS A 355 -5.98 31.41 6.54
C LYS A 355 -6.13 32.06 5.16
N GLY A 356 -5.07 32.04 4.35
CA GLY A 356 -5.07 32.59 2.98
C GLY A 356 -5.79 31.71 1.94
N CYS A 357 -6.17 30.48 2.30
CA CYS A 357 -6.88 29.53 1.46
C CYS A 357 -8.22 29.22 2.12
N PRO A 358 -9.34 29.81 1.67
CA PRO A 358 -10.65 29.57 2.25
C PRO A 358 -11.06 28.08 2.24
N TRP A 359 -11.63 27.60 3.35
CA TRP A 359 -12.21 26.26 3.46
C TRP A 359 -13.17 25.93 2.30
N ASP A 360 -14.00 26.91 1.94
CA ASP A 360 -15.01 26.74 0.90
C ASP A 360 -14.42 26.65 -0.51
N ASP A 361 -13.13 26.92 -0.76
CA ASP A 361 -12.54 26.73 -2.09
C ASP A 361 -12.48 25.24 -2.48
N GLY A 362 -12.58 24.36 -1.50
CA GLY A 362 -12.84 22.94 -1.71
C GLY A 362 -11.64 22.15 -2.24
N PHE A 363 -10.43 22.58 -1.89
CA PHE A 363 -9.20 21.81 -2.14
C PHE A 363 -9.15 20.56 -1.25
N LEU A 364 -8.16 19.69 -1.47
CA LEU A 364 -8.08 18.37 -0.82
C LEU A 364 -8.04 18.42 0.72
N MET A 365 -7.60 19.53 1.32
CA MET A 365 -7.63 19.76 2.78
C MET A 365 -8.96 20.37 3.28
N SER A 366 -10.02 20.29 2.48
CA SER A 366 -11.40 20.67 2.79
C SER A 366 -12.35 19.52 2.45
N TYR A 367 -13.40 19.33 3.26
CA TYR A 367 -14.46 18.35 2.95
C TYR A 367 -15.46 18.85 1.90
N VAL A 368 -15.36 20.12 1.50
CA VAL A 368 -16.25 20.70 0.49
C VAL A 368 -15.75 20.28 -0.88
N ASN A 369 -16.39 19.28 -1.49
CA ASN A 369 -16.04 18.88 -2.85
C ASN A 369 -16.68 19.83 -3.88
N LYS A 370 -15.87 20.72 -4.47
CA LYS A 370 -16.24 21.60 -5.60
C LYS A 370 -15.78 21.10 -6.96
N GLY A 371 -15.50 19.80 -7.08
CA GLY A 371 -15.04 19.16 -8.31
C GLY A 371 -13.51 19.17 -8.42
N PRO A 372 -12.91 19.75 -9.48
CA PRO A 372 -11.47 19.60 -9.76
C PRO A 372 -10.54 20.01 -8.62
N ASN A 373 -10.84 21.10 -7.90
CA ASN A 373 -10.02 21.57 -6.77
C ASN A 373 -9.81 20.49 -5.71
N HIS A 374 -10.80 19.63 -5.49
CA HIS A 374 -10.76 18.59 -4.47
C HIS A 374 -9.75 17.47 -4.78
N GLN A 375 -9.15 17.49 -5.98
CA GLN A 375 -8.08 16.59 -6.39
C GLN A 375 -6.68 17.20 -6.21
N GLU A 376 -6.58 18.44 -5.73
CA GLU A 376 -5.33 19.18 -5.62
C GLU A 376 -5.17 19.77 -4.22
N PHE A 377 -3.92 20.01 -3.83
CA PHE A 377 -3.62 20.78 -2.62
C PHE A 377 -3.69 22.27 -2.92
N SER A 378 -4.21 23.04 -1.94
CA SER A 378 -4.08 24.49 -2.00
C SER A 378 -2.61 24.90 -1.91
N TRP A 379 -2.28 26.10 -2.39
CA TRP A 379 -0.93 26.64 -2.23
C TRP A 379 -0.54 26.80 -0.75
N CYS A 380 -1.52 26.99 0.15
CA CYS A 380 -1.28 27.02 1.59
C CYS A 380 -0.87 25.65 2.12
N SER A 381 -1.57 24.57 1.75
CA SER A 381 -1.21 23.21 2.14
C SER A 381 0.20 22.85 1.65
N ALA A 382 0.50 23.14 0.38
CA ALA A 382 1.83 22.91 -0.19
C ALA A 382 2.94 23.67 0.56
N HIS A 383 2.70 24.95 0.89
CA HIS A 383 3.68 25.76 1.62
C HIS A 383 3.89 25.26 3.06
N GLN A 384 2.82 24.89 3.78
CA GLN A 384 2.92 24.31 5.12
C GLN A 384 3.74 23.02 5.10
N MET A 385 3.46 22.09 4.17
CA MET A 385 4.22 20.84 4.06
C MET A 385 5.71 21.09 3.79
N GLN A 386 6.03 21.97 2.84
CA GLN A 386 7.43 22.33 2.56
C GLN A 386 8.10 22.99 3.77
N TYR A 387 7.39 23.84 4.51
CA TYR A 387 7.89 24.47 5.72
C TYR A 387 8.26 23.42 6.77
N VAL A 388 7.34 22.49 7.06
CA VAL A 388 7.56 21.43 8.05
C VAL A 388 8.72 20.53 7.65
N ILE A 389 8.82 20.11 6.38
CA ILE A 389 9.96 19.34 5.91
C ILE A 389 11.26 20.09 6.20
N ARG A 390 11.40 21.35 5.75
CA ARG A 390 12.60 22.17 6.00
C ARG A 390 12.90 22.32 7.49
N TYR A 391 11.87 22.49 8.32
CA TYR A 391 11.97 22.60 9.77
C TYR A 391 12.50 21.30 10.42
N ARG A 392 12.05 20.13 9.96
CA ARG A 392 12.52 18.82 10.46
C ARG A 392 14.00 18.57 10.16
N GLY A 393 14.51 19.17 9.09
CA GLY A 393 15.93 19.17 8.80
C GLY A 393 16.45 17.80 8.31
N PRO A 394 17.78 17.62 8.31
CA PRO A 394 18.42 16.42 7.76
C PRO A 394 17.95 15.08 8.33
N LYS A 395 17.38 15.05 9.55
CA LYS A 395 16.79 13.83 10.12
C LYS A 395 15.68 13.23 9.24
N CYS A 396 15.05 14.05 8.39
CA CYS A 396 13.90 13.65 7.59
C CYS A 396 14.23 13.36 6.12
N TRP A 397 15.48 13.58 5.68
CA TRP A 397 15.88 13.37 4.29
C TRP A 397 17.29 12.80 4.11
N LYS A 398 18.11 12.74 5.17
CA LYS A 398 19.37 11.98 5.17
C LYS A 398 19.06 10.56 5.62
N HIS A 399 18.42 9.82 4.73
CA HIS A 399 18.25 8.38 4.86
C HIS A 399 19.63 7.72 4.86
N ASN A 400 19.97 6.95 5.89
CA ASN A 400 21.21 6.17 5.96
C ASN A 400 21.19 4.95 5.00
N HIS A 401 20.43 5.03 3.91
CA HIS A 401 20.28 3.97 2.93
C HIS A 401 21.44 4.00 1.92
N ILE A 402 22.67 3.94 2.44
CA ILE A 402 23.63 2.99 1.89
C ILE A 402 23.29 1.64 2.56
N GLN A 403 22.07 1.14 2.36
CA GLN A 403 21.97 -0.31 2.24
C GLN A 403 22.71 -0.58 0.94
N ASN A 404 23.82 -1.31 1.01
CA ASN A 404 24.52 -1.79 -0.17
C ASN A 404 23.47 -2.37 -1.14
N VAL A 405 23.05 -1.57 -2.10
CA VAL A 405 22.39 -2.05 -3.30
C VAL A 405 23.53 -2.74 -4.01
N VAL A 406 23.73 -4.01 -3.67
CA VAL A 406 24.45 -4.89 -4.57
C VAL A 406 23.46 -5.06 -5.71
N ALA A 407 23.56 -4.15 -6.69
CA ALA A 407 22.87 -4.32 -7.96
C ALA A 407 23.13 -5.76 -8.42
N HIS A 408 22.09 -6.39 -8.96
CA HIS A 408 22.18 -7.76 -9.46
C HIS A 408 22.26 -8.86 -8.39
N VAL A 409 21.80 -8.61 -7.15
CA VAL A 409 21.57 -9.65 -6.13
C VAL A 409 20.08 -9.93 -5.95
N TYR A 410 19.68 -11.16 -6.27
CA TYR A 410 18.30 -11.63 -6.24
C TYR A 410 18.10 -12.66 -5.11
N PRO A 411 16.86 -12.94 -4.67
CA PRO A 411 16.61 -13.81 -3.51
C PRO A 411 17.28 -15.18 -3.59
N GLY A 412 17.34 -15.80 -4.78
CA GLY A 412 18.01 -17.07 -5.02
C GLY A 412 19.54 -17.03 -4.96
N MET A 413 20.15 -15.83 -4.93
CA MET A 413 21.58 -15.63 -4.67
C MET A 413 21.89 -15.42 -3.19
N ALA A 414 20.90 -14.93 -2.43
CA ALA A 414 21.07 -14.58 -1.01
C ALA A 414 20.65 -15.71 -0.06
N VAL A 415 19.71 -16.56 -0.48
CA VAL A 415 19.16 -17.66 0.33
C VAL A 415 19.84 -18.98 -0.06
N THR A 416 20.45 -19.66 0.91
CA THR A 416 21.07 -20.97 0.66
C THR A 416 20.00 -22.05 0.44
N MET A 417 20.34 -23.12 -0.29
CA MET A 417 19.43 -24.26 -0.44
C MET A 417 19.02 -24.89 0.88
N THR A 418 19.93 -24.90 1.86
CA THR A 418 19.64 -25.39 3.20
C THR A 418 18.58 -24.53 3.87
N ASP A 419 18.72 -23.21 3.83
CA ASP A 419 17.76 -22.29 4.47
C ASP A 419 16.39 -22.34 3.80
N PHE A 420 16.37 -22.37 2.46
CA PHE A 420 15.15 -22.58 1.68
C PHE A 420 14.48 -23.90 2.06
N CYS A 421 15.22 -25.00 2.10
CA CYS A 421 14.64 -26.30 2.42
C CYS A 421 14.19 -26.40 3.87
N MET A 422 14.94 -25.81 4.80
CA MET A 422 14.55 -25.79 6.20
C MET A 422 13.33 -24.90 6.45
N SER A 423 13.01 -23.92 5.59
CA SER A 423 11.76 -23.14 5.71
C SER A 423 10.51 -23.96 5.35
N LEU A 424 10.62 -24.97 4.48
CA LEU A 424 9.49 -25.83 4.10
C LEU A 424 9.01 -26.76 5.23
N LEU A 425 9.81 -26.95 6.28
CA LEU A 425 9.48 -27.83 7.40
C LEU A 425 8.75 -27.11 8.54
N GLU A 426 7.71 -27.75 9.07
CA GLU A 426 6.94 -27.29 10.24
C GLU A 426 7.71 -27.48 11.56
N ASP A 427 8.42 -28.61 11.69
CA ASP A 427 9.15 -29.00 12.89
C ASP A 427 10.64 -29.20 12.58
N LYS A 428 11.41 -28.12 12.61
CA LYS A 428 12.83 -28.13 12.20
C LYS A 428 13.73 -28.93 13.16
N PHE A 429 13.29 -29.22 14.39
CA PHE A 429 14.10 -29.91 15.40
C PHE A 429 14.15 -31.43 15.18
N ASN A 430 13.10 -31.98 14.56
CA ASN A 430 12.97 -33.41 14.28
C ASN A 430 13.52 -33.82 12.91
N PHE A 431 14.08 -32.89 12.14
CA PHE A 431 14.60 -33.17 10.80
C PHE A 431 15.97 -32.54 10.59
N THR A 432 16.86 -33.32 9.98
CA THR A 432 18.15 -32.84 9.51
C THR A 432 18.10 -32.70 7.99
N PHE A 433 18.42 -31.51 7.46
CA PHE A 433 18.57 -31.30 6.02
C PHE A 433 19.64 -32.25 5.46
N LYS A 434 19.31 -32.97 4.38
CA LYS A 434 20.25 -33.88 3.72
C LYS A 434 20.80 -33.25 2.44
N MET A 435 19.89 -32.88 1.54
CA MET A 435 20.25 -32.31 0.24
C MET A 435 19.04 -31.62 -0.40
N ALA A 436 19.33 -30.75 -1.37
CA ALA A 436 18.34 -30.15 -2.24
C ALA A 436 18.78 -30.33 -3.69
N GLU A 437 17.83 -30.52 -4.59
CA GLU A 437 18.05 -30.46 -6.03
C GLU A 437 17.02 -29.53 -6.67
N ILE A 438 17.41 -28.77 -7.68
CA ILE A 438 16.47 -27.96 -8.46
C ILE A 438 16.16 -28.72 -9.75
N LEU A 439 14.88 -28.97 -10.00
CA LEU A 439 14.41 -29.58 -11.23
C LEU A 439 14.45 -28.54 -12.36
N PRO A 440 15.35 -28.65 -13.35
CA PRO A 440 15.53 -27.60 -14.35
C PRO A 440 14.31 -27.41 -15.26
N THR A 441 13.47 -28.44 -15.41
CA THR A 441 12.27 -28.40 -16.25
C THR A 441 11.12 -27.63 -15.62
N THR A 442 11.11 -27.47 -14.30
CA THR A 442 9.99 -26.87 -13.55
C THR A 442 10.42 -25.78 -12.58
N CYS A 443 11.73 -25.58 -12.39
CA CYS A 443 12.30 -24.72 -11.36
C CYS A 443 11.71 -24.97 -9.97
N LYS A 444 11.46 -26.24 -9.63
CA LYS A 444 11.08 -26.64 -8.27
C LYS A 444 12.31 -27.13 -7.52
N VAL A 445 12.52 -26.60 -6.33
CA VAL A 445 13.53 -27.09 -5.39
C VAL A 445 12.94 -28.29 -4.67
N ARG A 446 13.52 -29.47 -4.86
CA ARG A 446 13.19 -30.69 -4.12
C ARG A 446 14.16 -30.85 -2.97
N CYS A 447 13.63 -30.74 -1.77
CA CYS A 447 14.36 -30.85 -0.52
C CYS A 447 14.22 -32.26 0.07
N SER A 448 15.32 -32.81 0.55
CA SER A 448 15.40 -34.12 1.21
C SER A 448 15.85 -33.96 2.67
N TYR A 449 15.14 -34.64 3.56
CA TYR A 449 15.37 -34.56 5.01
C TYR A 449 15.49 -35.94 5.63
N ARG A 450 16.26 -36.04 6.71
CA ARG A 450 16.34 -37.21 7.56
C ARG A 450 15.59 -36.94 8.86
N ARG A 451 14.67 -37.81 9.24
CA ARG A 451 14.00 -37.72 10.54
C ARG A 451 14.97 -38.11 11.66
N ASN A 452 15.08 -37.28 12.69
CA ASN A 452 15.83 -37.57 13.90
C ASN A 452 14.99 -38.57 14.73
N ALA A 453 15.53 -39.76 15.02
CA ALA A 453 14.81 -40.76 15.79
C ALA A 453 14.63 -40.27 17.24
N ALA A 454 13.39 -40.27 17.74
CA ALA A 454 13.11 -40.02 19.14
C ALA A 454 13.58 -41.21 19.96
N ASP A 455 14.62 -41.00 20.77
CA ASP A 455 15.15 -42.04 21.64
C ASP A 455 14.23 -42.23 22.85
N ARG A 456 13.46 -43.34 22.89
CA ARG A 456 13.31 -44.20 24.10
C ARG A 456 12.33 -45.38 23.96
N TYR A 457 12.82 -46.52 24.47
CA TYR A 457 12.13 -47.74 24.92
C TYR A 457 11.43 -48.60 23.86
N SER A 458 12.18 -49.48 23.19
CA SER A 458 11.88 -50.92 23.14
C SER A 458 13.00 -51.66 22.41
N THR A 459 13.38 -52.81 22.96
CA THR A 459 14.30 -53.76 22.37
C THR A 459 13.79 -54.29 21.03
N SER A 460 14.68 -54.31 20.04
CA SER A 460 14.52 -54.80 18.67
C SER A 460 13.69 -53.92 17.74
N VAL A 461 14.32 -53.59 16.60
CA VAL A 461 13.78 -53.40 15.24
C VAL A 461 14.56 -52.27 14.56
N TRP A 462 14.94 -52.53 13.32
CA TRP A 462 15.81 -51.73 12.46
C TRP A 462 15.40 -50.25 12.40
N SER A 463 16.34 -49.34 12.65
CA SER A 463 16.12 -47.90 12.47
C SER A 463 16.15 -47.54 10.98
N ASP A 464 15.09 -47.82 10.25
CA ASP A 464 14.89 -47.21 8.93
C ASP A 464 14.66 -45.72 9.14
N THR A 465 15.72 -44.91 8.97
CA THR A 465 15.58 -43.45 8.98
C THR A 465 14.85 -43.04 7.72
N GLU A 466 13.54 -42.88 7.83
CA GLU A 466 12.66 -42.44 6.76
C GLU A 466 13.16 -41.12 6.17
N THR A 467 13.45 -41.11 4.87
CA THR A 467 13.85 -39.90 4.14
C THR A 467 12.61 -39.25 3.57
N ILE A 468 12.34 -38.02 4.01
CA ILE A 468 11.16 -37.25 3.58
C ILE A 468 11.56 -36.28 2.48
N PHE A 469 10.65 -36.05 1.53
CA PHE A 469 10.81 -35.05 0.48
C PHE A 469 9.76 -33.95 0.59
N ARG A 470 10.16 -32.70 0.32
CA ARG A 470 9.26 -31.56 0.07
C ARG A 470 9.71 -30.85 -1.19
N SER A 471 8.79 -30.15 -1.84
CA SER A 471 9.12 -29.38 -3.04
C SER A 471 8.34 -28.09 -3.06
N ASP A 472 9.01 -27.02 -3.47
CA ASP A 472 8.40 -25.71 -3.67
C ASP A 472 9.10 -24.98 -4.84
N ASP A 473 8.54 -23.87 -5.29
CA ASP A 473 9.09 -23.09 -6.40
C ASP A 473 10.44 -22.45 -5.99
N ALA A 474 11.43 -22.55 -6.86
CA ALA A 474 12.74 -21.95 -6.66
C ALA A 474 12.63 -20.42 -6.65
N LEU A 475 13.39 -19.78 -5.76
CA LEU A 475 13.51 -18.32 -5.77
C LEU A 475 14.22 -17.87 -7.06
N ASP A 476 13.87 -16.67 -7.52
CA ASP A 476 14.53 -16.08 -8.68
C ASP A 476 16.04 -15.96 -8.45
N HIS A 477 16.79 -16.41 -9.45
CA HIS A 477 18.23 -16.59 -9.52
C HIS A 477 18.84 -17.77 -8.73
N MET A 478 18.05 -18.74 -8.27
CA MET A 478 18.62 -20.00 -7.77
C MET A 478 19.22 -20.82 -8.93
N PRO A 479 20.42 -21.42 -8.75
CA PRO A 479 21.12 -22.13 -9.81
C PRO A 479 20.40 -23.43 -10.21
N CYS A 480 19.97 -23.53 -11.47
CA CYS A 480 19.26 -24.69 -12.02
C CYS A 480 20.09 -25.46 -13.07
N GLY A 481 21.32 -25.02 -13.33
CA GLY A 481 22.27 -25.66 -14.23
C GLY A 481 23.54 -24.83 -14.39
N THR A 482 24.48 -25.32 -15.20
CA THR A 482 25.71 -24.58 -15.52
C THR A 482 25.37 -23.27 -16.24
N TYR A 483 25.74 -22.13 -15.64
CA TYR A 483 25.38 -20.77 -16.11
C TYR A 483 23.89 -20.50 -16.26
N LYS A 484 23.04 -21.28 -15.59
CA LYS A 484 21.58 -21.15 -15.65
C LYS A 484 20.99 -20.96 -14.28
N VAL A 485 19.98 -20.11 -14.21
CA VAL A 485 19.24 -19.82 -12.99
C VAL A 485 17.74 -19.85 -13.24
N CYS A 486 16.97 -20.11 -12.19
CA CYS A 486 15.53 -20.02 -12.22
C CYS A 486 15.08 -18.57 -12.26
N MET A 487 14.29 -18.18 -13.25
CA MET A 487 13.62 -16.89 -13.29
C MET A 487 12.17 -17.11 -13.72
N LYS A 488 11.20 -16.63 -12.93
CA LYS A 488 9.76 -16.81 -13.20
C LYS A 488 9.39 -18.29 -13.45
N ASN A 489 9.90 -19.19 -12.60
CA ASN A 489 9.70 -20.65 -12.70
C ASN A 489 10.21 -21.30 -14.00
N VAL A 490 11.14 -20.64 -14.71
CA VAL A 490 11.81 -21.19 -15.90
C VAL A 490 13.32 -21.20 -15.69
N CYS A 491 13.97 -22.33 -15.97
CA CYS A 491 15.43 -22.41 -15.93
C CYS A 491 16.01 -21.80 -17.21
N THR A 492 16.70 -20.68 -17.08
CA THR A 492 17.19 -19.87 -18.21
C THR A 492 18.63 -19.44 -18.00
N GLU A 493 19.29 -18.98 -19.05
CA GLU A 493 20.66 -18.43 -18.98
C GLU A 493 20.75 -17.29 -17.97
N GLN A 494 21.77 -17.33 -17.12
CA GLN A 494 22.02 -16.32 -16.11
C GLN A 494 22.36 -14.99 -16.79
N PRO A 495 21.61 -13.89 -16.49
CA PRO A 495 21.87 -12.58 -17.05
C PRO A 495 23.32 -12.16 -16.82
N HIS A 496 23.97 -11.58 -17.83
CA HIS A 496 25.38 -11.20 -17.76
C HIS A 496 25.69 -10.29 -16.55
N GLU A 497 24.77 -9.39 -16.25
CA GLU A 497 24.86 -8.42 -15.16
C GLU A 497 24.89 -9.07 -13.76
N THR A 498 24.38 -10.30 -13.66
CA THR A 498 24.27 -11.08 -12.41
C THR A 498 25.34 -12.14 -12.24
N ARG A 499 26.23 -12.28 -13.23
CA ARG A 499 27.32 -13.25 -13.14
C ARG A 499 28.37 -12.71 -12.16
N PRO A 500 28.95 -13.56 -11.30
CA PRO A 500 30.10 -13.15 -10.51
C PRO A 500 31.17 -12.59 -11.45
N GLN A 501 31.54 -11.31 -11.29
CA GLN A 501 32.72 -10.79 -11.98
C GLN A 501 33.93 -11.50 -11.38
N GLU A 502 34.73 -12.19 -12.20
CA GLU A 502 36.09 -12.57 -11.82
C GLU A 502 36.89 -11.29 -11.62
N ARG A 503 36.86 -10.70 -10.42
CA ARG A 503 37.73 -9.59 -10.04
C ARG A 503 38.04 -9.59 -8.54
N ASP A 504 39.33 -9.84 -8.29
CA ASP A 504 40.15 -9.49 -7.13
C ASP A 504 40.10 -10.32 -5.84
N ASP A 505 40.42 -11.62 -5.96
CA ASP A 505 41.00 -12.42 -4.86
C ASP A 505 42.30 -11.81 -4.27
N HIS A 506 42.92 -10.86 -4.98
CA HIS A 506 44.12 -10.17 -4.52
C HIS A 506 43.88 -9.03 -3.52
N LEU A 507 42.65 -8.52 -3.38
CA LEU A 507 42.34 -7.39 -2.48
C LEU A 507 42.01 -7.86 -1.04
N MET A 508 41.50 -9.09 -0.87
CA MET A 508 41.18 -9.66 0.45
C MET A 508 42.41 -10.13 1.25
N ALA A 509 43.55 -10.35 0.59
CA ALA A 509 44.79 -10.74 1.27
C ALA A 509 45.55 -9.57 1.93
N ARG A 510 45.10 -8.31 1.77
CA ARG A 510 45.72 -7.12 2.39
C ARG A 510 44.94 -6.53 3.57
N LEU A 511 43.77 -7.09 3.91
CA LEU A 511 42.96 -6.65 5.06
C LEU A 511 43.03 -7.63 6.25
N LEU A 512 43.89 -8.64 6.18
CA LEU A 512 44.18 -9.58 7.27
C LEU A 512 45.67 -9.61 7.67
N ASN A 513 46.34 -8.46 7.58
CA ASN A 513 47.61 -8.20 8.28
C ASN A 513 47.56 -6.85 8.98
#